data_AF-A0A353GKU6-F1
#
_entry.id   AF-A0A353GKU6-F1
#
_cell.length_a   1.000
_cell.length_b   1.000
_cell.length_c   1.000
_cell.angle_alpha   90.00
_cell.angle_beta   90.00
_cell.angle_gamma   90.00
#
_symmetry.space_group_name_H-M   'P 1'
#
loop_
_entity.id
_entity.type
_entity.pdbx_description
1 polymer ?
#
loop_
_entity_poly.entity_id
_entity_poly.type
_entity_poly.pdbx_seq_one_letter_code
_entity_poly.pdbx_strand_id
1 'polypeptide(L)'
;MGTGGGTRFFALYAHRDHCAPSPQTFCISGQGCQEKKDCSNDGKTASMNAMQPIAPLSTHDRIWILAPHPDDETLGTGGLIQRACQTGAAVCILFATRGDKNPWGQALFERTPFVWSDEAAERYAGLRREETWRTLDVLGFKTGPDRQVEFLEWHDQSGTSHLLTDSAQAISALRESIVRFRPTRLFLPALQDAHPDHSALAVLARLALGTDLPFSAPDVYAYLIHQSKREKVSGQPVALTLTPEECATKRRAIECYVSQLVFKPQRFLRFAAEEENYLHESPVTLPAQSSWPVQMVSIQGDQLHVRIQSKIPERWGGTRLHLIGVSADKKVCTATLPLTGSREISLPLSSLGAPGQLFIKFESGCSFFNKMGWLHVLCQ
;
A
#
# COMPACT_ATOMS: atom_id res chain seq x y z
N MET A 1 32.42 -10.05 56.32
CA MET A 1 31.11 -9.48 55.93
C MET A 1 30.96 -9.79 54.45
N GLY A 2 30.46 -10.95 53.99
CA GLY A 2 29.11 -11.51 54.16
C GLY A 2 28.10 -10.60 53.43
N THR A 3 27.32 -10.97 52.41
CA THR A 3 26.90 -12.24 51.75
C THR A 3 26.19 -11.87 50.42
N GLY A 4 26.39 -12.57 49.28
CA GLY A 4 25.42 -13.51 48.66
C GLY A 4 24.31 -12.85 47.80
N GLY A 5 23.88 -13.30 46.61
CA GLY A 5 24.17 -14.45 45.73
C GLY A 5 23.92 -14.04 44.25
N GLY A 6 24.42 -14.74 43.22
CA GLY A 6 23.87 -16.01 42.70
C GLY A 6 22.47 -15.78 42.13
N THR A 7 22.16 -15.93 40.83
CA THR A 7 22.23 -17.20 40.09
C THR A 7 21.96 -16.98 38.59
N ARG A 8 22.58 -17.83 37.75
CA ARG A 8 22.40 -18.03 36.30
C ARG A 8 20.99 -18.48 35.93
N PHE A 9 20.52 -18.16 34.71
CA PHE A 9 19.70 -19.07 33.89
C PHE A 9 19.97 -18.85 32.39
N PHE A 10 20.78 -19.75 31.81
CA PHE A 10 20.78 -20.16 30.42
C PHE A 10 20.00 -21.48 30.36
N ALA A 11 18.97 -21.60 29.53
CA ALA A 11 18.40 -22.86 29.03
C ALA A 11 17.18 -22.59 28.12
N LEU A 12 17.30 -22.91 26.83
CA LEU A 12 16.65 -24.06 26.16
C LEU A 12 15.17 -23.84 25.80
N TYR A 13 14.92 -23.44 24.55
CA TYR A 13 13.70 -23.86 23.85
C TYR A 13 14.07 -25.06 22.98
N ALA A 14 13.82 -26.25 23.53
CA ALA A 14 13.94 -27.52 22.84
C ALA A 14 12.74 -27.72 21.90
N HIS A 15 13.05 -28.24 20.71
CA HIS A 15 12.11 -28.85 19.78
C HIS A 15 11.15 -29.80 20.49
N ARG A 16 9.86 -29.65 20.22
CA ARG A 16 8.87 -30.71 20.41
C ARG A 16 8.32 -31.10 19.05
N ASP A 17 8.90 -32.16 18.50
CA ASP A 17 8.29 -32.98 17.47
C ASP A 17 7.00 -33.56 18.04
N HIS A 18 5.86 -33.26 17.41
CA HIS A 18 4.64 -34.03 17.55
C HIS A 18 4.23 -34.46 16.14
N CYS A 19 4.55 -35.72 15.83
CA CYS A 19 3.96 -36.45 14.71
C CYS A 19 2.43 -36.39 14.82
N ALA A 20 1.78 -35.74 13.86
CA ALA A 20 0.35 -35.88 13.63
C ALA A 20 0.09 -37.12 12.77
N PRO A 21 -0.92 -37.96 13.09
CA PRO A 21 -1.23 -39.16 12.34
C PRO A 21 -1.91 -38.86 10.99
N SER A 22 -1.60 -39.68 9.99
CA SER A 22 -2.18 -39.71 8.65
C SER A 22 -3.72 -39.83 8.65
N PRO A 23 -4.45 -39.15 7.76
CA PRO A 23 -5.87 -39.43 7.55
C PRO A 23 -6.03 -40.72 6.75
N GLN A 24 -6.74 -41.68 7.35
CA GLN A 24 -7.15 -42.94 6.73
C GLN A 24 -8.19 -42.70 5.64
N THR A 25 -7.92 -43.30 4.49
CA THR A 25 -8.81 -43.46 3.34
C THR A 25 -10.10 -44.18 3.74
N PHE A 26 -11.25 -43.52 3.61
CA PHE A 26 -12.55 -44.20 3.58
C PHE A 26 -13.06 -44.25 2.14
N CYS A 27 -12.92 -45.42 1.54
CA CYS A 27 -13.64 -45.80 0.31
C CYS A 27 -15.07 -46.18 0.69
N ILE A 28 -16.07 -45.52 0.08
CA ILE A 28 -17.43 -46.05 -0.01
C ILE A 28 -17.82 -46.06 -1.48
N SER A 29 -18.16 -47.26 -1.95
CA SER A 29 -18.62 -47.62 -3.28
C SER A 29 -20.13 -47.37 -3.43
N GLY A 30 -20.57 -47.12 -4.67
CA GLY A 30 -21.91 -47.50 -5.14
C GLY A 30 -22.69 -46.45 -5.92
N GLN A 31 -22.76 -46.65 -7.26
CA GLN A 31 -23.93 -46.53 -8.17
C GLN A 31 -24.81 -45.25 -8.09
N GLY A 32 -25.20 -44.53 -9.15
CA GLY A 32 -25.20 -44.69 -10.60
C GLY A 32 -26.30 -43.78 -11.19
N CYS A 33 -26.06 -43.24 -12.40
CA CYS A 33 -27.02 -42.71 -13.39
C CYS A 33 -28.01 -41.57 -13.02
N GLN A 34 -27.91 -40.42 -13.72
CA GLN A 34 -28.70 -40.14 -14.94
C GLN A 34 -28.44 -38.71 -15.47
N GLU A 35 -28.16 -38.63 -16.77
CA GLU A 35 -28.15 -37.41 -17.58
C GLU A 35 -29.56 -36.84 -17.73
N LYS A 36 -29.69 -35.50 -17.69
CA LYS A 36 -30.72 -34.77 -18.44
C LYS A 36 -30.10 -33.53 -19.08
N LYS A 37 -30.19 -33.50 -20.41
CA LYS A 37 -30.02 -32.35 -21.31
C LYS A 37 -31.28 -31.48 -21.30
N ASP A 38 -31.08 -30.29 -21.89
CA ASP A 38 -32.03 -29.26 -22.35
C ASP A 38 -32.11 -28.04 -21.43
N CYS A 39 -32.04 -26.79 -21.89
CA CYS A 39 -31.86 -26.22 -23.23
C CYS A 39 -31.33 -24.78 -23.06
N SER A 40 -30.66 -24.31 -24.10
CA SER A 40 -30.20 -22.94 -24.37
C SER A 40 -31.13 -21.80 -23.92
N ASN A 41 -30.57 -20.75 -23.30
CA ASN A 41 -30.82 -19.39 -23.76
C ASN A 41 -29.79 -18.36 -23.28
N ASP A 42 -29.50 -17.44 -24.20
CA ASP A 42 -29.06 -16.06 -24.03
C ASP A 42 -27.63 -15.77 -23.58
N GLY A 43 -26.79 -15.61 -24.61
CA GLY A 43 -25.57 -14.83 -24.56
C GLY A 43 -25.83 -13.43 -24.00
N LYS A 44 -25.28 -13.20 -22.81
CA LYS A 44 -24.69 -11.94 -22.33
C LYS A 44 -23.75 -12.32 -21.19
N THR A 45 -22.68 -13.06 -21.51
CA THR A 45 -21.54 -13.14 -20.61
C THR A 45 -20.87 -11.78 -20.61
N ALA A 46 -21.24 -10.97 -19.60
CA ALA A 46 -20.42 -9.85 -19.19
C ALA A 46 -18.98 -10.36 -19.08
N SER A 47 -18.06 -9.75 -19.83
CA SER A 47 -16.62 -9.98 -19.69
C SER A 47 -16.25 -9.65 -18.25
N MET A 48 -16.24 -10.66 -17.38
CA MET A 48 -15.57 -10.60 -16.10
C MET A 48 -14.10 -10.39 -16.42
N ASN A 49 -13.54 -9.24 -16.07
CA ASN A 49 -12.11 -8.97 -16.23
C ASN A 49 -11.32 -10.06 -15.50
N ALA A 50 -10.86 -11.07 -16.24
CA ALA A 50 -10.04 -12.13 -15.70
C ALA A 50 -8.71 -11.52 -15.23
N MET A 51 -8.33 -11.85 -13.99
CA MET A 51 -7.08 -11.42 -13.40
C MET A 51 -5.92 -11.92 -14.24
N GLN A 52 -5.03 -11.01 -14.67
CA GLN A 52 -3.89 -11.37 -15.50
C GLN A 52 -2.69 -11.78 -14.63
N PRO A 53 -1.85 -12.72 -15.06
CA PRO A 53 -0.59 -12.96 -14.37
C PRO A 53 0.35 -11.76 -14.55
N ILE A 54 1.15 -11.46 -13.53
CA ILE A 54 2.22 -10.47 -13.69
C ILE A 54 3.29 -11.00 -14.66
N ALA A 55 3.84 -10.11 -15.47
CA ALA A 55 4.93 -10.45 -16.37
C ALA A 55 6.10 -11.08 -15.58
N PRO A 56 6.69 -12.20 -16.03
CA PRO A 56 7.82 -12.84 -15.36
C PRO A 56 8.95 -11.84 -15.08
N LEU A 57 9.64 -12.02 -13.97
CA LEU A 57 10.83 -11.24 -13.63
C LEU A 57 12.03 -11.74 -14.42
N SER A 58 12.98 -10.84 -14.66
CA SER A 58 14.26 -11.11 -15.32
C SER A 58 15.40 -10.42 -14.58
N THR A 59 16.64 -10.79 -14.90
CA THR A 59 17.85 -10.13 -14.36
C THR A 59 18.00 -8.67 -14.79
N HIS A 60 17.25 -8.21 -15.79
CA HIS A 60 17.26 -6.82 -16.25
C HIS A 60 16.26 -5.94 -15.47
N ASP A 61 15.38 -6.55 -14.68
CA ASP A 61 14.41 -5.81 -13.89
C ASP A 61 15.07 -5.10 -12.72
N ARG A 62 14.63 -3.84 -12.52
CA ARG A 62 15.01 -2.98 -11.40
C ARG A 62 13.74 -2.62 -10.67
N ILE A 63 13.45 -3.34 -9.59
CA ILE A 63 12.18 -3.32 -8.88
C ILE A 63 12.29 -2.35 -7.71
N TRP A 64 11.51 -1.28 -7.74
CA TRP A 64 11.41 -0.33 -6.64
C TRP A 64 10.11 -0.56 -5.89
N ILE A 65 10.20 -0.76 -4.58
CA ILE A 65 9.07 -1.06 -3.70
C ILE A 65 8.96 0.08 -2.70
N LEU A 66 7.81 0.75 -2.69
CA LEU A 66 7.50 1.81 -1.76
C LEU A 66 6.60 1.27 -0.65
N ALA A 67 7.12 1.18 0.57
CA ALA A 67 6.40 0.76 1.75
C ALA A 67 6.11 1.96 2.66
N PRO A 68 4.84 2.33 2.89
CA PRO A 68 4.48 3.40 3.82
C PRO A 68 5.01 3.13 5.23
N HIS A 69 4.83 1.90 5.74
CA HIS A 69 5.31 1.49 7.06
C HIS A 69 6.13 0.19 7.00
N PRO A 70 6.92 -0.08 8.06
CA PRO A 70 7.61 -1.35 8.26
C PRO A 70 6.67 -2.56 8.43
N ASP A 71 6.34 -3.26 7.35
CA ASP A 71 5.50 -4.47 7.23
C ASP A 71 4.81 -4.49 5.87
N ASP A 72 4.51 -3.31 5.31
CA ASP A 72 3.79 -3.16 4.05
C ASP A 72 4.53 -3.79 2.86
N GLU A 73 5.87 -3.79 2.86
CA GLU A 73 6.68 -4.47 1.84
C GLU A 73 6.45 -5.98 1.87
N THR A 74 6.27 -6.56 3.06
CA THR A 74 6.03 -7.98 3.22
C THR A 74 4.58 -8.32 2.94
N LEU A 75 3.63 -7.52 3.44
CA LEU A 75 2.21 -7.76 3.21
C LEU A 75 1.85 -7.65 1.73
N GLY A 76 2.30 -6.58 1.07
CA GLY A 76 2.00 -6.29 -0.33
C GLY A 76 2.89 -7.02 -1.34
N THR A 77 4.16 -7.30 -0.99
CA THR A 77 5.15 -7.75 -1.98
C THR A 77 6.10 -8.85 -1.48
N GLY A 78 5.80 -9.54 -0.38
CA GLY A 78 6.70 -10.56 0.19
C GLY A 78 7.06 -11.70 -0.78
N GLY A 79 6.13 -12.15 -1.61
CA GLY A 79 6.36 -13.14 -2.66
C GLY A 79 7.15 -12.57 -3.84
N LEU A 80 6.83 -11.36 -4.28
CA LEU A 80 7.58 -10.62 -5.29
C LEU A 80 9.07 -10.45 -4.88
N ILE A 81 9.33 -10.05 -3.62
CA ILE A 81 10.69 -9.90 -3.09
C ILE A 81 11.45 -11.22 -3.18
N GLN A 82 10.82 -12.34 -2.79
CA GLN A 82 11.42 -13.67 -2.89
C GLN A 82 11.81 -13.99 -4.35
N ARG A 83 10.89 -13.81 -5.30
CA ARG A 83 11.14 -14.09 -6.72
C ARG A 83 12.20 -13.18 -7.32
N ALA A 84 12.19 -11.90 -6.98
CA ALA A 84 13.19 -10.95 -7.43
C ALA A 84 14.59 -11.37 -6.94
N CYS A 85 14.70 -11.75 -5.67
CA CYS A 85 15.93 -12.25 -5.08
C CYS A 85 16.42 -13.55 -5.73
N GLN A 86 15.52 -14.49 -6.03
CA GLN A 86 15.87 -15.74 -6.71
C GLN A 86 16.27 -15.54 -8.17
N THR A 87 15.61 -14.60 -8.87
CA THR A 87 15.88 -14.28 -10.28
C THR A 87 17.17 -13.48 -10.45
N GLY A 88 17.65 -12.83 -9.40
CA GLY A 88 18.80 -11.92 -9.47
C GLY A 88 18.45 -10.53 -10.01
N ALA A 89 17.18 -10.13 -9.94
CA ALA A 89 16.76 -8.76 -10.25
C ALA A 89 17.32 -7.78 -9.20
N ALA A 90 17.53 -6.54 -9.61
CA ALA A 90 17.87 -5.47 -8.67
C ALA A 90 16.60 -5.03 -7.93
N VAL A 91 16.71 -4.80 -6.63
CA VAL A 91 15.58 -4.43 -5.77
C VAL A 91 15.96 -3.27 -4.85
N CYS A 92 15.15 -2.22 -4.82
CA CYS A 92 15.23 -1.15 -3.84
C CYS A 92 13.92 -1.10 -3.07
N ILE A 93 13.98 -1.23 -1.75
CA ILE A 93 12.83 -1.08 -0.86
C ILE A 93 12.99 0.26 -0.13
N LEU A 94 12.04 1.17 -0.33
CA LEU A 94 12.00 2.45 0.36
C LEU A 94 10.87 2.43 1.39
N PHE A 95 11.23 2.66 2.65
CA PHE A 95 10.28 2.86 3.73
C PHE A 95 10.07 4.35 3.95
N ALA A 96 8.81 4.80 3.82
CA ALA A 96 8.49 6.21 4.00
C ALA A 96 8.53 6.60 5.48
N THR A 97 7.81 5.84 6.32
CA THR A 97 7.69 6.14 7.75
C THR A 97 8.49 5.17 8.63
N ARG A 98 8.71 5.60 9.86
CA ARG A 98 9.34 4.82 10.92
C ARG A 98 8.38 3.81 11.56
N GLY A 99 7.07 3.91 11.29
CA GLY A 99 6.05 3.07 11.89
C GLY A 99 5.88 3.27 13.40
N ASP A 100 6.23 4.46 13.91
CA ASP A 100 6.38 4.80 15.32
C ASP A 100 5.07 5.18 16.02
N LYS A 101 3.91 5.10 15.34
CA LYS A 101 2.63 5.60 15.86
C LYS A 101 1.49 4.59 15.77
N ASN A 102 1.60 3.55 16.58
CA ASN A 102 0.51 2.61 16.90
C ASN A 102 0.34 2.48 18.43
N PRO A 103 -0.17 3.51 19.13
CA PRO A 103 -0.13 3.56 20.59
C PRO A 103 -0.90 2.40 21.25
N TRP A 104 -2.00 1.94 20.66
CA TRP A 104 -2.72 0.78 21.19
C TRP A 104 -1.95 -0.52 21.00
N GLY A 105 -1.37 -0.75 19.81
CA GLY A 105 -0.53 -1.92 19.56
C GLY A 105 0.72 -1.91 20.43
N GLN A 106 1.41 -0.77 20.49
CA GLN A 106 2.59 -0.57 21.32
C GLN A 106 2.29 -0.79 22.80
N ALA A 107 1.20 -0.22 23.33
CA ALA A 107 0.84 -0.39 24.75
C ALA A 107 0.57 -1.85 25.10
N LEU A 108 -0.08 -2.60 24.19
CA LEU A 108 -0.30 -4.04 24.36
C LEU A 108 1.02 -4.82 24.30
N PHE A 109 1.89 -4.50 23.35
CA PHE A 109 3.18 -5.15 23.16
C PHE A 109 4.14 -4.91 24.33
N GLU A 110 4.35 -3.65 24.71
CA GLU A 110 5.23 -3.25 25.81
C GLU A 110 4.59 -3.47 27.19
N ARG A 111 3.29 -3.83 27.22
CA ARG A 111 2.50 -4.05 28.45
C ARG A 111 2.52 -2.83 29.38
N THR A 112 2.52 -1.64 28.79
CA THR A 112 2.54 -0.35 29.49
C THR A 112 1.59 0.65 28.83
N PRO A 113 0.86 1.49 29.58
CA PRO A 113 0.06 2.58 29.01
C PRO A 113 0.90 3.82 28.64
N PHE A 114 2.18 3.87 29.04
CA PHE A 114 3.07 5.02 28.87
C PHE A 114 3.78 5.01 27.51
N VAL A 115 3.02 5.20 26.44
CA VAL A 115 3.49 5.11 25.04
C VAL A 115 3.32 6.41 24.25
N TRP A 116 3.04 7.51 24.95
CA TRP A 116 2.71 8.80 24.34
C TRP A 116 3.87 9.80 24.34
N SER A 117 5.08 9.37 24.73
CA SER A 117 6.28 10.22 24.72
C SER A 117 7.12 9.99 23.47
N ASP A 118 7.93 10.97 23.11
CA ASP A 118 8.84 10.88 21.96
C ASP A 118 9.85 9.73 22.14
N GLU A 119 10.30 9.48 23.38
CA GLU A 119 11.17 8.34 23.68
C GLU A 119 10.47 7.00 23.47
N ALA A 120 9.15 6.93 23.71
CA ALA A 120 8.38 5.72 23.41
C ALA A 120 8.22 5.50 21.91
N ALA A 121 7.96 6.56 21.14
CA ALA A 121 7.92 6.50 19.68
C ALA A 121 9.28 6.04 19.11
N GLU A 122 10.39 6.61 19.61
CA GLU A 122 11.75 6.26 19.20
C GLU A 122 12.08 4.78 19.46
N ARG A 123 11.76 4.27 20.65
CA ARG A 123 11.93 2.84 20.96
C ARG A 123 11.13 1.95 20.03
N TYR A 124 9.88 2.33 19.73
CA TYR A 124 9.01 1.53 18.86
C TYR A 124 9.49 1.53 17.41
N ALA A 125 9.95 2.68 16.91
CA ALA A 125 10.62 2.78 15.61
C ALA A 125 11.84 1.84 15.54
N GLY A 126 12.68 1.85 16.58
CA GLY A 126 13.86 0.97 16.68
C GLY A 126 13.49 -0.50 16.61
N LEU A 127 12.47 -0.91 17.38
CA LEU A 127 11.94 -2.28 17.33
C LEU A 127 11.46 -2.65 15.92
N ARG A 128 10.62 -1.82 15.29
CA ARG A 128 10.08 -2.10 13.95
C ARG A 128 11.18 -2.12 12.87
N ARG A 129 12.24 -1.33 13.06
CA ARG A 129 13.44 -1.39 12.20
C ARG A 129 14.14 -2.75 12.33
N GLU A 130 14.32 -3.26 13.55
CA GLU A 130 14.89 -4.60 13.76
C GLU A 130 14.00 -5.71 13.18
N GLU A 131 12.68 -5.62 13.36
CA GLU A 131 11.73 -6.55 12.76
C GLU A 131 11.85 -6.57 11.24
N THR A 132 11.96 -5.40 10.61
CA THR A 132 12.20 -5.27 9.17
C THR A 132 13.45 -6.02 8.71
N TRP A 133 14.57 -5.86 9.42
CA TRP A 133 15.80 -6.56 9.04
C TRP A 133 15.67 -8.09 9.18
N ARG A 134 14.99 -8.58 10.23
CA ARG A 134 14.71 -10.02 10.39
C ARG A 134 13.81 -10.55 9.27
N THR A 135 12.77 -9.80 8.92
CA THR A 135 11.85 -10.11 7.82
C THR A 135 12.60 -10.20 6.49
N LEU A 136 13.44 -9.23 6.17
CA LEU A 136 14.19 -9.21 4.91
C LEU A 136 15.13 -10.41 4.80
N ASP A 137 15.79 -10.83 5.89
CA ASP A 137 16.60 -12.05 5.91
C ASP A 137 15.75 -13.30 5.62
N VAL A 138 14.55 -13.41 6.24
CA VAL A 138 13.61 -14.52 5.97
C VAL A 138 13.15 -14.56 4.51
N LEU A 139 12.95 -13.39 3.88
CA LEU A 139 12.59 -13.29 2.46
C LEU A 139 13.78 -13.53 1.51
N GLY A 140 14.98 -13.80 2.03
CA GLY A 140 16.20 -14.00 1.24
C GLY A 140 16.78 -12.70 0.66
N PHE A 141 16.35 -11.54 1.17
CA PHE A 141 16.86 -10.23 0.78
C PHE A 141 18.15 -9.92 1.54
N LYS A 142 19.27 -9.93 0.81
CA LYS A 142 20.59 -9.56 1.33
C LYS A 142 21.03 -8.26 0.69
N THR A 143 21.39 -7.28 1.50
CA THR A 143 21.83 -5.98 1.01
C THR A 143 23.14 -6.09 0.21
N GLY A 144 23.26 -5.27 -0.82
CA GLY A 144 24.39 -5.26 -1.73
C GLY A 144 24.21 -4.22 -2.84
N PRO A 145 25.08 -4.21 -3.85
CA PRO A 145 25.01 -3.24 -4.96
C PRO A 145 23.63 -3.21 -5.64
N ASP A 146 23.04 -4.39 -5.85
CA ASP A 146 21.76 -4.56 -6.53
C ASP A 146 20.56 -4.62 -5.58
N ARG A 147 20.79 -4.61 -4.26
CA ARG A 147 19.74 -4.80 -3.24
C ARG A 147 19.88 -3.77 -2.13
N GLN A 148 19.03 -2.76 -2.18
CA GLN A 148 19.16 -1.56 -1.35
C GLN A 148 17.90 -1.38 -0.49
N VAL A 149 18.09 -0.86 0.71
CA VAL A 149 16.99 -0.44 1.59
C VAL A 149 17.21 1.02 1.93
N GLU A 150 16.18 1.84 1.68
CA GLU A 150 16.18 3.27 1.95
C GLU A 150 15.10 3.60 2.99
N PHE A 151 15.35 4.61 3.81
CA PHE A 151 14.41 5.10 4.81
C PHE A 151 14.32 6.61 4.70
N LEU A 152 13.11 7.14 4.54
CA LEU A 152 12.86 8.59 4.55
C LEU A 152 12.73 9.15 5.98
N GLU A 153 12.60 8.26 6.98
CA GLU A 153 12.50 8.60 8.40
C GLU A 153 11.32 9.52 8.75
N TRP A 154 10.22 9.48 7.97
CA TRP A 154 9.02 10.22 8.31
C TRP A 154 8.35 9.63 9.55
N HIS A 155 7.67 10.47 10.33
CA HIS A 155 6.82 9.98 11.40
C HIS A 155 5.60 9.25 10.83
N ASP A 156 5.19 8.17 11.46
CA ASP A 156 3.94 7.48 11.15
C ASP A 156 2.77 8.43 11.33
N GLN A 157 1.83 8.39 10.38
CA GLN A 157 0.71 9.29 10.19
C GLN A 157 1.08 10.69 9.69
N SER A 158 2.31 10.95 9.21
CA SER A 158 2.70 12.26 8.65
C SER A 158 2.59 12.36 7.13
N GLY A 159 2.26 11.28 6.40
CA GLY A 159 2.31 11.25 4.93
C GLY A 159 1.40 12.28 4.27
N THR A 160 0.22 12.53 4.84
CA THR A 160 -0.68 13.61 4.35
C THR A 160 -0.09 15.00 4.57
N SER A 161 0.60 15.24 5.68
CA SER A 161 1.30 16.51 5.92
C SER A 161 2.44 16.71 4.93
N HIS A 162 3.24 15.66 4.66
CA HIS A 162 4.26 15.72 3.61
C HIS A 162 3.68 16.00 2.23
N LEU A 163 2.49 15.47 1.92
CA LEU A 163 1.82 15.71 0.65
C LEU A 163 1.21 17.12 0.54
N LEU A 164 0.64 17.67 1.61
CA LEU A 164 -0.07 18.95 1.55
C LEU A 164 0.81 20.15 1.85
N THR A 165 1.81 19.99 2.72
CA THR A 165 2.63 21.07 3.25
C THR A 165 4.06 21.03 2.70
N ASP A 166 4.68 19.84 2.67
CA ASP A 166 6.11 19.68 2.35
C ASP A 166 6.35 18.94 1.01
N SER A 167 5.39 19.05 0.09
CA SER A 167 5.34 18.20 -1.11
C SER A 167 6.59 18.31 -1.98
N ALA A 168 7.13 19.51 -2.14
CA ALA A 168 8.36 19.74 -2.90
C ALA A 168 9.56 18.96 -2.32
N GLN A 169 9.73 18.96 -1.00
CA GLN A 169 10.81 18.21 -0.34
C GLN A 169 10.59 16.71 -0.45
N ALA A 170 9.37 16.24 -0.20
CA ALA A 170 9.03 14.82 -0.31
C ALA A 170 9.22 14.29 -1.73
N ILE A 171 8.82 15.07 -2.74
CA ILE A 171 9.00 14.73 -4.16
C ILE A 171 10.47 14.76 -4.54
N SER A 172 11.26 15.72 -4.04
CA SER A 172 12.71 15.75 -4.27
C SER A 172 13.38 14.48 -3.74
N ALA A 173 13.06 14.07 -2.51
CA ALA A 173 13.62 12.86 -1.90
C ALA A 173 13.27 11.60 -2.71
N LEU A 174 12.00 11.45 -3.11
CA LEU A 174 11.58 10.32 -3.96
C LEU A 174 12.25 10.38 -5.34
N ARG A 175 12.37 11.57 -5.94
CA ARG A 175 13.04 11.75 -7.24
C ARG A 175 14.51 11.38 -7.15
N GLU A 176 15.21 11.72 -6.09
CA GLU A 176 16.60 11.33 -5.87
C GLU A 176 16.76 9.81 -5.81
N SER A 177 15.87 9.13 -5.08
CA SER A 177 15.81 7.65 -5.05
C SER A 177 15.55 7.07 -6.45
N ILE A 178 14.54 7.60 -7.16
CA ILE A 178 14.19 7.21 -8.54
C ILE A 178 15.38 7.38 -9.49
N VAL A 179 16.07 8.53 -9.47
CA VAL A 179 17.18 8.82 -10.37
C VAL A 179 18.40 7.94 -10.06
N ARG A 180 18.67 7.69 -8.78
CA ARG A 180 19.75 6.81 -8.32
C ARG A 180 19.49 5.36 -8.72
N PHE A 181 18.27 4.87 -8.50
CA PHE A 181 17.94 3.46 -8.69
C PHE A 181 17.49 3.13 -10.12
N ARG A 182 16.93 4.07 -10.88
CA ARG A 182 16.43 3.90 -12.26
C ARG A 182 15.52 2.66 -12.41
N PRO A 183 14.35 2.63 -11.74
CA PRO A 183 13.48 1.46 -11.76
C PRO A 183 12.92 1.16 -13.16
N THR A 184 12.73 -0.13 -13.45
CA THR A 184 11.92 -0.61 -14.58
C THR A 184 10.51 -0.98 -14.14
N ARG A 185 10.34 -1.35 -12.87
CA ARG A 185 9.03 -1.65 -12.26
C ARG A 185 8.94 -0.98 -10.89
N LEU A 186 7.79 -0.40 -10.59
CA LEU A 186 7.47 0.22 -9.32
C LEU A 186 6.27 -0.49 -8.68
N PHE A 187 6.42 -0.90 -7.44
CA PHE A 187 5.35 -1.39 -6.58
C PHE A 187 5.11 -0.38 -5.46
N LEU A 188 3.85 0.03 -5.29
CA LEU A 188 3.48 1.08 -4.35
C LEU A 188 2.06 0.86 -3.83
N PRO A 189 1.61 1.57 -2.78
CA PRO A 189 0.23 1.50 -2.36
C PRO A 189 -0.72 2.06 -3.42
N ALA A 190 -1.92 1.49 -3.47
CA ALA A 190 -3.01 1.99 -4.29
C ALA A 190 -3.46 3.37 -3.83
N LEU A 191 -3.86 4.22 -4.79
CA LEU A 191 -4.44 5.54 -4.49
C LEU A 191 -5.71 5.42 -3.62
N GLN A 192 -6.43 4.30 -3.73
CA GLN A 192 -7.68 3.97 -3.04
C GLN A 192 -7.44 3.30 -1.67
N ASP A 193 -6.20 3.11 -1.24
CA ASP A 193 -5.93 2.59 0.10
C ASP A 193 -6.48 3.56 1.16
N ALA A 194 -7.23 3.02 2.13
CA ALA A 194 -7.91 3.84 3.12
C ALA A 194 -6.95 4.46 4.15
N HIS A 195 -5.69 4.01 4.21
CA HIS A 195 -4.70 4.60 5.11
C HIS A 195 -4.17 5.92 4.54
N PRO A 196 -4.15 7.01 5.33
CA PRO A 196 -3.70 8.32 4.85
C PRO A 196 -2.27 8.29 4.31
N ASP A 197 -1.34 7.62 4.98
CA ASP A 197 0.06 7.54 4.53
C ASP A 197 0.23 6.72 3.25
N HIS A 198 -0.55 5.65 3.08
CA HIS A 198 -0.52 4.83 1.86
C HIS A 198 -0.96 5.67 0.67
N SER A 199 -2.15 6.25 0.77
CA SER A 199 -2.73 7.06 -0.30
C SER A 199 -1.89 8.34 -0.58
N ALA A 200 -1.23 8.91 0.42
CA ALA A 200 -0.36 10.07 0.25
C ALA A 200 0.97 9.73 -0.43
N LEU A 201 1.66 8.66 0.02
CA LEU A 201 2.88 8.19 -0.64
C LEU A 201 2.61 7.81 -2.10
N ALA A 202 1.44 7.22 -2.37
CA ALA A 202 1.00 6.91 -3.71
C ALA A 202 0.94 8.15 -4.62
N VAL A 203 0.36 9.25 -4.15
CA VAL A 203 0.33 10.51 -4.89
C VAL A 203 1.74 11.08 -5.06
N LEU A 204 2.53 11.18 -3.98
CA LEU A 204 3.89 11.72 -4.01
C LEU A 204 4.79 10.98 -5.01
N ALA A 205 4.70 9.65 -5.07
CA ALA A 205 5.45 8.84 -6.02
C ALA A 205 5.07 9.15 -7.47
N ARG A 206 3.77 9.30 -7.77
CA ARG A 206 3.32 9.66 -9.13
C ARG A 206 3.74 11.07 -9.52
N LEU A 207 3.68 12.03 -8.59
CA LEU A 207 4.20 13.37 -8.81
C LEU A 207 5.70 13.35 -9.10
N ALA A 208 6.48 12.53 -8.37
CA ALA A 208 7.90 12.36 -8.61
C ALA A 208 8.20 11.71 -9.98
N LEU A 209 7.42 10.71 -10.39
CA LEU A 209 7.52 10.11 -11.73
C LEU A 209 7.15 11.07 -12.87
N GLY A 210 6.27 12.04 -12.61
CA GLY A 210 5.87 13.08 -13.56
C GLY A 210 6.91 14.20 -13.75
N THR A 211 7.97 14.21 -12.93
CA THR A 211 9.11 15.12 -13.10
C THR A 211 9.96 14.75 -14.31
N ASP A 212 10.90 15.62 -14.69
CA ASP A 212 11.84 15.30 -15.76
C ASP A 212 12.84 14.23 -15.29
N LEU A 213 12.69 13.01 -15.81
CA LEU A 213 13.51 11.85 -15.50
C LEU A 213 14.38 11.47 -16.72
N PRO A 214 15.67 11.13 -16.52
CA PRO A 214 16.59 10.85 -17.62
C PRO A 214 16.45 9.40 -18.17
N PHE A 215 15.27 8.80 -18.04
CA PHE A 215 14.95 7.44 -18.49
C PHE A 215 13.43 7.26 -18.59
N SER A 216 13.00 6.19 -19.25
CA SER A 216 11.59 5.84 -19.42
C SER A 216 10.90 5.57 -18.09
N ALA A 217 9.63 5.96 -17.97
CA ALA A 217 8.85 5.66 -16.77
C ALA A 217 8.76 4.13 -16.54
N PRO A 218 8.82 3.66 -15.28
CA PRO A 218 8.66 2.25 -14.95
C PRO A 218 7.20 1.79 -15.13
N ASP A 219 6.99 0.49 -15.26
CA ASP A 219 5.67 -0.12 -15.10
C ASP A 219 5.22 0.00 -13.64
N VAL A 220 3.96 0.40 -13.42
CA VAL A 220 3.45 0.76 -12.09
C VAL A 220 2.42 -0.27 -11.62
N TYR A 221 2.67 -0.88 -10.46
CA TYR A 221 1.83 -1.89 -9.83
C TYR A 221 1.39 -1.43 -8.43
N ALA A 222 0.10 -1.14 -8.28
CA ALA A 222 -0.46 -0.70 -7.01
C ALA A 222 -0.97 -1.88 -6.17
N TYR A 223 -0.49 -2.04 -4.94
CA TYR A 223 -1.01 -3.03 -3.98
C TYR A 223 -1.97 -2.37 -2.97
N LEU A 224 -2.90 -3.15 -2.41
CA LEU A 224 -3.91 -2.66 -1.47
C LEU A 224 -3.83 -3.41 -0.14
N ILE A 225 -3.65 -2.69 0.97
CA ILE A 225 -3.56 -3.28 2.31
C ILE A 225 -4.80 -2.94 3.12
N HIS A 226 -5.19 -1.66 3.14
CA HIS A 226 -6.37 -1.21 3.88
C HIS A 226 -7.56 -1.00 2.94
N GLN A 227 -8.18 -2.10 2.54
CA GLN A 227 -9.39 -2.04 1.71
C GLN A 227 -10.62 -1.64 2.54
N SER A 228 -11.26 -0.56 2.12
CA SER A 228 -12.63 -0.22 2.51
C SER A 228 -13.63 -1.19 1.85
N LYS A 229 -14.55 -1.77 2.63
CA LYS A 229 -15.59 -2.69 2.12
C LYS A 229 -16.52 -2.08 1.05
N ARG A 230 -16.44 -0.77 0.80
CA ARG A 230 -17.36 -0.02 -0.05
C ARG A 230 -16.75 0.47 -1.36
N GLU A 231 -15.46 0.24 -1.57
CA GLU A 231 -14.73 0.85 -2.69
C GLU A 231 -14.42 -0.16 -3.78
N LYS A 232 -14.82 0.20 -5.01
CA LYS A 232 -14.33 -0.47 -6.21
C LYS A 232 -12.94 0.06 -6.52
N VAL A 233 -12.05 -0.85 -6.83
CA VAL A 233 -10.65 -0.57 -7.14
C VAL A 233 -10.53 -0.35 -8.64
N SER A 234 -9.85 0.71 -9.07
CA SER A 234 -9.60 1.00 -10.49
C SER A 234 -8.21 0.53 -10.89
N GLY A 235 -8.09 -0.01 -12.11
CA GLY A 235 -6.84 -0.55 -12.64
C GLY A 235 -7.06 -1.93 -13.24
N GLN A 236 -6.09 -2.42 -14.01
CA GLN A 236 -6.15 -3.78 -14.52
C GLN A 236 -5.68 -4.74 -13.42
N PRO A 237 -6.54 -5.66 -12.94
CA PRO A 237 -6.14 -6.59 -11.89
C PRO A 237 -5.08 -7.55 -12.42
N VAL A 238 -3.96 -7.62 -11.69
CA VAL A 238 -2.83 -8.49 -11.97
C VAL A 238 -2.47 -9.27 -10.71
N ALA A 239 -2.12 -10.55 -10.83
CA ALA A 239 -1.73 -11.38 -9.70
C ALA A 239 -0.38 -12.06 -9.90
N LEU A 240 0.32 -12.23 -8.78
CA LEU A 240 1.46 -13.13 -8.64
C LEU A 240 1.00 -14.35 -7.83
N THR A 241 0.79 -15.47 -8.50
CA THR A 241 0.46 -16.75 -7.83
C THR A 241 1.72 -17.34 -7.22
N LEU A 242 1.73 -17.51 -5.90
CA LEU A 242 2.82 -18.02 -5.09
C LEU A 242 2.75 -19.55 -4.96
N THR A 243 3.91 -20.18 -4.87
CA THR A 243 4.02 -21.60 -4.49
C THR A 243 3.73 -21.76 -2.99
N PRO A 244 3.38 -22.97 -2.52
CA PRO A 244 3.21 -23.23 -1.09
C PRO A 244 4.43 -22.86 -0.23
N GLU A 245 5.64 -23.02 -0.77
CA GLU A 245 6.89 -22.64 -0.09
C GLU A 245 7.04 -21.12 0.01
N GLU A 246 6.71 -20.39 -1.06
CA GLU A 246 6.72 -18.92 -1.06
C GLU A 246 5.67 -18.36 -0.09
N CYS A 247 4.48 -18.97 -0.02
CA CYS A 247 3.45 -18.62 0.97
C CYS A 247 3.95 -18.87 2.39
N ALA A 248 4.57 -20.03 2.64
CA ALA A 248 5.10 -20.37 3.97
C ALA A 248 6.23 -19.42 4.39
N THR A 249 7.10 -19.04 3.47
CA THR A 249 8.17 -18.05 3.72
C THR A 249 7.61 -16.66 3.95
N LYS A 250 6.65 -16.22 3.13
CA LYS A 250 5.93 -14.95 3.34
C LYS A 250 5.24 -14.93 4.71
N ARG A 251 4.62 -16.04 5.12
CA ARG A 251 4.02 -16.17 6.45
C ARG A 251 5.05 -16.00 7.57
N ARG A 252 6.19 -16.70 7.50
CA ARG A 252 7.27 -16.56 8.48
C ARG A 252 7.80 -15.12 8.55
N ALA A 253 7.92 -14.45 7.41
CA ALA A 253 8.32 -13.06 7.33
C ALA A 253 7.30 -12.12 8.00
N ILE A 254 5.99 -12.31 7.77
CA ILE A 254 4.94 -11.57 8.49
C ILE A 254 5.03 -11.82 10.02
N GLU A 255 5.35 -13.05 10.43
CA GLU A 255 5.52 -13.42 11.83
C GLU A 255 6.73 -12.76 12.52
N CYS A 256 7.69 -12.21 11.77
CA CYS A 256 8.79 -11.41 12.31
C CYS A 256 8.34 -10.03 12.83
N TYR A 257 7.22 -9.49 12.34
CA TYR A 257 6.61 -8.25 12.85
C TYR A 257 5.77 -8.52 14.11
N VAL A 258 6.40 -9.07 15.14
CA VAL A 258 5.75 -9.49 16.40
C VAL A 258 4.96 -8.35 17.04
N SER A 259 5.50 -7.13 16.97
CA SER A 259 4.88 -5.90 17.46
C SER A 259 3.51 -5.61 16.84
N GLN A 260 3.28 -6.05 15.60
CA GLN A 260 2.02 -5.85 14.86
C GLN A 260 1.01 -6.99 15.08
N LEU A 261 1.46 -8.14 15.57
CA LEU A 261 0.64 -9.34 15.72
C LEU A 261 -0.06 -9.46 17.08
N VAL A 262 0.18 -8.51 18.00
CA VAL A 262 -0.43 -8.51 19.34
C VAL A 262 -1.95 -8.39 19.33
N PHE A 263 -2.53 -7.79 18.28
CA PHE A 263 -3.97 -7.61 18.17
C PHE A 263 -4.49 -8.07 16.80
N LYS A 264 -5.35 -9.11 16.82
CA LYS A 264 -5.95 -9.71 15.62
C LYS A 264 -4.90 -10.11 14.56
N PRO A 265 -3.94 -11.00 14.88
CA PRO A 265 -2.85 -11.41 13.97
C PRO A 265 -3.35 -11.95 12.62
N GLN A 266 -4.53 -12.56 12.60
CA GLN A 266 -5.19 -13.05 11.38
C GLN A 266 -5.38 -11.96 10.31
N ARG A 267 -5.46 -10.66 10.69
CA ARG A 267 -5.53 -9.54 9.74
C ARG A 267 -4.26 -9.36 8.92
N PHE A 268 -3.11 -9.74 9.47
CA PHE A 268 -1.81 -9.70 8.80
C PHE A 268 -1.53 -11.04 8.11
N LEU A 269 -1.76 -12.16 8.81
CA LEU A 269 -1.48 -13.50 8.30
C LEU A 269 -2.29 -13.87 7.05
N ARG A 270 -3.46 -13.23 6.81
CA ARG A 270 -4.22 -13.41 5.57
C ARG A 270 -3.47 -12.98 4.30
N PHE A 271 -2.42 -12.15 4.42
CA PHE A 271 -1.60 -11.73 3.29
C PHE A 271 -0.59 -12.81 2.86
N ALA A 272 -0.36 -13.84 3.68
CA ALA A 272 0.32 -15.06 3.26
C ALA A 272 -0.64 -16.00 2.50
N ALA A 273 -1.34 -15.43 1.51
CA ALA A 273 -2.23 -16.16 0.62
C ALA A 273 -1.47 -16.65 -0.63
N GLU A 274 -2.14 -17.48 -1.44
CA GLU A 274 -1.63 -17.99 -2.72
C GLU A 274 -1.46 -16.89 -3.77
N GLU A 275 -2.18 -15.76 -3.65
CA GLU A 275 -2.09 -14.66 -4.61
C GLU A 275 -1.63 -13.37 -3.94
N GLU A 276 -0.62 -12.73 -4.53
CA GLU A 276 -0.36 -11.30 -4.33
C GLU A 276 -1.05 -10.51 -5.44
N ASN A 277 -1.96 -9.62 -5.05
CA ASN A 277 -2.82 -8.91 -5.98
C ASN A 277 -2.36 -7.46 -6.15
N TYR A 278 -2.27 -7.05 -7.40
CA TYR A 278 -1.86 -5.74 -7.84
C TYR A 278 -2.86 -5.15 -8.83
N LEU A 279 -2.79 -3.84 -8.99
CA LEU A 279 -3.43 -3.09 -10.04
C LEU A 279 -2.34 -2.58 -10.94
N HIS A 280 -2.25 -3.12 -12.15
CA HIS A 280 -1.38 -2.55 -13.15
C HIS A 280 -2.00 -1.24 -13.65
N GLU A 281 -1.26 -0.15 -13.47
CA GLU A 281 -1.73 1.17 -13.82
C GLU A 281 -1.37 1.52 -15.26
N SER A 282 -2.40 1.67 -16.09
CA SER A 282 -2.34 2.46 -17.32
C SER A 282 -2.86 3.88 -17.03
N PRO A 283 -2.60 4.90 -17.86
CA PRO A 283 -3.16 6.24 -17.68
C PRO A 283 -4.68 6.14 -17.44
N VAL A 284 -5.13 6.49 -16.22
CA VAL A 284 -6.48 6.15 -15.76
C VAL A 284 -7.48 7.19 -16.24
N THR A 285 -8.47 6.72 -17.00
CA THR A 285 -9.78 7.36 -17.21
C THR A 285 -10.64 7.20 -15.95
N LEU A 286 -11.40 8.24 -15.59
CA LEU A 286 -12.29 8.26 -14.41
C LEU A 286 -13.05 6.94 -14.24
N PRO A 287 -13.14 6.38 -13.01
CA PRO A 287 -13.95 5.20 -12.78
C PRO A 287 -15.42 5.49 -13.13
N ALA A 288 -15.94 4.79 -14.14
CA ALA A 288 -17.34 4.88 -14.52
C ALA A 288 -18.22 4.40 -13.34
N GLN A 289 -18.94 5.34 -12.73
CA GLN A 289 -19.92 5.13 -11.65
C GLN A 289 -19.37 4.40 -10.42
N SER A 290 -19.00 5.17 -9.41
CA SER A 290 -18.55 4.67 -8.11
C SER A 290 -19.40 5.25 -6.97
N SER A 291 -19.32 4.62 -5.80
CA SER A 291 -19.88 5.12 -4.53
C SER A 291 -19.09 6.31 -3.95
N TRP A 292 -18.17 6.90 -4.73
CA TRP A 292 -17.27 7.95 -4.28
C TRP A 292 -18.02 9.26 -4.04
N PRO A 293 -17.60 10.07 -3.05
CA PRO A 293 -18.18 11.40 -2.87
C PRO A 293 -18.05 12.25 -4.12
N VAL A 294 -16.88 12.24 -4.77
CA VAL A 294 -16.69 12.88 -6.07
C VAL A 294 -17.33 12.00 -7.15
N GLN A 295 -18.49 12.42 -7.65
CA GLN A 295 -19.29 11.68 -8.64
C GLN A 295 -18.97 12.08 -10.08
N MET A 296 -18.53 13.31 -10.28
CA MET A 296 -18.19 13.82 -11.60
C MET A 296 -17.03 14.78 -11.46
N VAL A 297 -16.05 14.57 -12.34
CA VAL A 297 -15.00 15.54 -12.62
C VAL A 297 -15.06 15.78 -14.12
N SER A 298 -15.18 17.03 -14.53
CA SER A 298 -15.08 17.41 -15.93
C SER A 298 -14.24 18.65 -16.08
N ILE A 299 -13.57 18.74 -17.23
CA ILE A 299 -12.76 19.89 -17.60
C ILE A 299 -13.36 20.46 -18.87
N GLN A 300 -13.68 21.75 -18.86
CA GLN A 300 -14.22 22.49 -20.00
C GLN A 300 -13.39 23.76 -20.19
N GLY A 301 -12.51 23.75 -21.19
CA GLY A 301 -11.50 24.81 -21.35
C GLY A 301 -10.64 24.90 -20.08
N ASP A 302 -10.55 26.09 -19.50
CA ASP A 302 -9.81 26.31 -18.24
C ASP A 302 -10.63 25.99 -16.98
N GLN A 303 -11.86 25.48 -17.07
CA GLN A 303 -12.69 25.23 -15.88
C GLN A 303 -12.69 23.77 -15.47
N LEU A 304 -12.29 23.52 -14.22
CA LEU A 304 -12.48 22.25 -13.53
C LEU A 304 -13.81 22.27 -12.79
N HIS A 305 -14.71 21.36 -13.15
CA HIS A 305 -15.96 21.14 -12.46
C HIS A 305 -15.91 19.84 -11.66
N VAL A 306 -16.19 19.93 -10.36
CA VAL A 306 -16.24 18.79 -9.44
C VAL A 306 -17.61 18.74 -8.80
N ARG A 307 -18.36 17.66 -9.04
CA ARG A 307 -19.62 17.38 -8.34
C ARG A 307 -19.41 16.36 -7.24
N ILE A 308 -19.86 16.71 -6.04
CA ILE A 308 -19.69 15.94 -4.82
C ILE A 308 -21.07 15.50 -4.32
N GLN A 309 -21.38 14.20 -4.42
CA GLN A 309 -22.56 13.62 -3.79
C GLN A 309 -22.15 12.78 -2.59
N SER A 310 -22.11 13.39 -1.42
CA SER A 310 -21.83 12.68 -0.17
C SER A 310 -23.10 12.43 0.64
N LYS A 311 -23.35 11.18 1.04
CA LYS A 311 -24.31 10.86 2.12
C LYS A 311 -23.68 11.05 3.51
N ILE A 312 -22.41 11.45 3.58
CA ILE A 312 -21.71 11.68 4.84
C ILE A 312 -22.19 13.02 5.40
N PRO A 313 -22.78 13.05 6.61
CA PRO A 313 -23.23 14.31 7.21
C PRO A 313 -22.04 15.24 7.41
N GLU A 314 -22.26 16.55 7.19
CA GLU A 314 -21.32 17.58 7.64
C GLU A 314 -21.15 17.41 9.16
N ARG A 315 -19.90 17.25 9.60
CA ARG A 315 -19.56 17.08 11.01
C ARG A 315 -18.69 18.24 11.48
N TRP A 316 -18.57 18.37 12.80
CA TRP A 316 -17.64 19.31 13.44
C TRP A 316 -16.24 19.16 12.84
N GLY A 317 -15.68 20.26 12.32
CA GLY A 317 -14.39 20.29 11.61
C GLY A 317 -14.49 20.67 10.12
N GLY A 318 -15.69 20.62 9.53
CA GLY A 318 -15.93 20.97 8.12
C GLY A 318 -15.49 19.88 7.13
N THR A 319 -16.03 19.94 5.92
CA THR A 319 -15.59 19.11 4.79
C THR A 319 -14.59 19.88 3.94
N ARG A 320 -13.59 19.20 3.38
CA ARG A 320 -12.56 19.83 2.54
C ARG A 320 -12.40 19.06 1.24
N LEU A 321 -12.10 19.78 0.16
CA LEU A 321 -11.59 19.23 -1.09
C LEU A 321 -10.12 19.60 -1.23
N HIS A 322 -9.26 18.60 -1.28
CA HIS A 322 -7.85 18.78 -1.60
C HIS A 322 -7.63 18.53 -3.09
N LEU A 323 -6.88 19.42 -3.71
CA LEU A 323 -6.48 19.39 -5.11
C LEU A 323 -4.97 19.50 -5.15
N ILE A 324 -4.31 18.58 -5.85
CA ILE A 324 -2.85 18.58 -6.00
C ILE A 324 -2.53 18.29 -7.45
N GLY A 325 -1.84 19.19 -8.13
CA GLY A 325 -1.46 19.00 -9.52
C GLY A 325 0.00 19.31 -9.78
N VAL A 326 0.46 18.93 -10.96
CA VAL A 326 1.77 19.35 -11.50
C VAL A 326 1.51 20.31 -12.64
N SER A 327 1.87 21.58 -12.46
CA SER A 327 1.77 22.63 -13.47
C SER A 327 2.59 22.32 -14.73
N ALA A 328 2.35 23.06 -15.81
CA ALA A 328 3.13 22.94 -17.04
C ALA A 328 4.64 23.15 -16.81
N ASP A 329 5.04 24.02 -15.87
CA ASP A 329 6.43 24.25 -15.48
C ASP A 329 6.94 23.25 -14.41
N LYS A 330 6.28 22.10 -14.26
CA LYS A 330 6.66 20.99 -13.39
C LYS A 330 6.71 21.33 -11.89
N LYS A 331 5.97 22.36 -11.47
CA LYS A 331 5.81 22.71 -10.06
C LYS A 331 4.57 22.04 -9.49
N VAL A 332 4.66 21.66 -8.23
CA VAL A 332 3.54 21.09 -7.50
C VAL A 332 2.65 22.23 -7.03
N CYS A 333 1.39 22.18 -7.39
CA CYS A 333 0.39 23.16 -6.97
C CYS A 333 -0.63 22.45 -6.09
N THR A 334 -0.88 23.01 -4.91
CA THR A 334 -1.88 22.49 -3.96
C THR A 334 -2.97 23.52 -3.72
N ALA A 335 -4.21 23.06 -3.59
CA ALA A 335 -5.32 23.87 -3.12
C ALA A 335 -6.18 23.05 -2.16
N THR A 336 -6.62 23.68 -1.08
CA THR A 336 -7.57 23.08 -0.13
C THR A 336 -8.78 24.00 -0.02
N LEU A 337 -9.94 23.49 -0.45
CA LEU A 337 -11.17 24.24 -0.50
C LEU A 337 -12.10 23.78 0.63
N PRO A 338 -12.54 24.68 1.54
CA PRO A 338 -13.60 24.35 2.48
C PRO A 338 -14.91 24.16 1.71
N LEU A 339 -15.64 23.10 2.04
CA LEU A 339 -16.95 22.80 1.49
C LEU A 339 -18.01 23.19 2.52
N THR A 340 -18.75 24.25 2.23
CA THR A 340 -19.91 24.72 3.01
C THR A 340 -21.16 24.65 2.14
N GLY A 341 -22.01 23.65 2.32
CA GLY A 341 -23.32 23.55 1.65
C GLY A 341 -23.31 23.25 0.14
N SER A 342 -22.42 23.86 -0.66
CA SER A 342 -22.33 23.58 -2.10
C SER A 342 -21.66 22.23 -2.36
N ARG A 343 -22.30 21.47 -3.23
CA ARG A 343 -21.88 20.15 -3.71
C ARG A 343 -21.33 20.19 -5.13
N GLU A 344 -21.20 21.38 -5.70
CA GLU A 344 -20.59 21.62 -6.99
C GLU A 344 -19.54 22.71 -6.81
N ILE A 345 -18.31 22.37 -7.20
CA ILE A 345 -17.19 23.29 -7.23
C ILE A 345 -16.83 23.51 -8.69
N SER A 346 -16.63 24.77 -9.06
CA SER A 346 -16.02 25.16 -10.32
C SER A 346 -14.84 26.07 -10.00
N LEU A 347 -13.66 25.76 -10.53
CA LEU A 347 -12.49 26.63 -10.41
C LEU A 347 -11.64 26.63 -11.68
N PRO A 348 -10.93 27.73 -11.98
CA PRO A 348 -9.97 27.77 -13.08
C PRO A 348 -8.79 26.82 -12.84
N LEU A 349 -8.43 25.97 -13.79
CA LEU A 349 -7.22 25.13 -13.75
C LEU A 349 -5.96 26.00 -13.73
N SER A 350 -5.99 27.17 -14.37
CA SER A 350 -4.94 28.20 -14.28
C SER A 350 -4.63 28.62 -12.85
N SER A 351 -5.61 28.61 -11.93
CA SER A 351 -5.38 28.86 -10.49
C SER A 351 -4.56 27.75 -9.82
N LEU A 352 -4.47 26.58 -10.45
CA LEU A 352 -3.62 25.45 -10.07
C LEU A 352 -2.38 25.32 -10.97
N GLY A 353 -2.03 26.37 -11.72
CA GLY A 353 -0.89 26.34 -12.64
C GLY A 353 -1.12 25.53 -13.92
N ALA A 354 -2.38 25.34 -14.32
CA ALA A 354 -2.79 24.57 -15.51
C ALA A 354 -2.15 23.17 -15.53
N PRO A 355 -2.43 22.33 -14.52
CA PRO A 355 -1.72 21.08 -14.35
C PRO A 355 -2.12 20.06 -15.40
N GLY A 356 -1.19 19.26 -15.92
CA GLY A 356 -1.49 18.15 -16.83
C GLY A 356 -2.01 16.89 -16.11
N GLN A 357 -1.70 16.79 -14.82
CA GLN A 357 -2.18 15.74 -13.91
C GLN A 357 -2.69 16.38 -12.63
N LEU A 358 -3.85 15.93 -12.17
CA LEU A 358 -4.52 16.44 -10.98
C LEU A 358 -4.98 15.28 -10.09
N PHE A 359 -4.70 15.38 -8.80
CA PHE A 359 -5.15 14.47 -7.76
C PHE A 359 -6.18 15.19 -6.88
N ILE A 360 -7.31 14.54 -6.66
CA ILE A 360 -8.45 15.10 -5.93
C ILE A 360 -8.80 14.20 -4.75
N LYS A 361 -8.98 14.77 -3.56
CA LYS A 361 -9.44 14.05 -2.37
C LYS A 361 -10.49 14.83 -1.61
N PHE A 362 -11.56 14.14 -1.25
CA PHE A 362 -12.60 14.64 -0.36
C PHE A 362 -12.32 14.17 1.07
N GLU A 363 -12.17 15.11 2.00
CA GLU A 363 -11.98 14.86 3.43
C GLU A 363 -13.24 15.27 4.21
N SER A 364 -13.72 14.38 5.09
CA SER A 364 -14.79 14.68 6.05
C SER A 364 -14.21 14.80 7.46
N GLY A 365 -14.30 15.97 8.10
CA GLY A 365 -13.55 16.39 9.29
C GLY A 365 -13.71 15.62 10.61
N CYS A 366 -14.02 14.32 10.62
CA CYS A 366 -14.18 13.53 11.85
C CYS A 366 -13.47 12.17 11.87
N SER A 367 -12.52 11.90 10.97
CA SER A 367 -11.63 10.76 11.15
C SER A 367 -10.34 10.92 10.37
N PHE A 368 -9.22 10.64 11.04
CA PHE A 368 -7.89 10.52 10.43
C PHE A 368 -7.84 9.40 9.37
N PHE A 369 -8.71 8.40 9.51
CA PHE A 369 -8.94 7.35 8.53
C PHE A 369 -9.97 7.83 7.52
N ASN A 370 -9.49 8.45 6.44
CA ASN A 370 -10.32 8.81 5.32
C ASN A 370 -10.92 7.54 4.73
N LYS A 371 -12.26 7.43 4.74
CA LYS A 371 -12.99 6.29 4.17
C LYS A 371 -12.90 6.21 2.63
N MET A 372 -11.99 6.97 2.01
CA MET A 372 -11.84 7.14 0.56
C MET A 372 -10.41 7.61 0.26
N GLY A 373 -9.80 7.06 -0.80
CA GLY A 373 -8.48 7.45 -1.27
C GLY A 373 -8.45 8.71 -2.17
N TRP A 374 -7.39 8.84 -2.97
CA TRP A 374 -7.23 9.91 -3.98
C TRP A 374 -7.77 9.49 -5.34
N LEU A 375 -8.34 10.45 -6.08
CA LEU A 375 -8.72 10.30 -7.48
C LEU A 375 -7.68 10.97 -8.37
N HIS A 376 -7.15 10.24 -9.36
CA HIS A 376 -6.29 10.82 -10.40
C HIS A 376 -7.13 11.25 -11.61
N VAL A 377 -6.89 12.46 -12.09
CA VAL A 377 -7.58 13.12 -13.19
C VAL A 377 -6.54 13.62 -14.17
N LEU A 378 -6.64 13.19 -15.44
CA LEU A 378 -5.83 13.74 -16.52
C LEU A 378 -6.51 15.00 -17.06
N CYS A 379 -5.75 16.09 -17.09
CA CYS A 379 -6.20 17.36 -17.64
C CYS A 379 -5.69 17.44 -19.09
N GLN A 380 -6.58 17.15 -20.05
CA GLN A 380 -6.29 17.22 -21.49
C GLN A 380 -6.66 18.57 -22.06
#